data_AF-A0AAT9L1M0-F1
#
_entry.id   AF-A0AAT9L1M0-F1
#
_cell.length_a   1.000
_cell.length_b   1.000
_cell.length_c   1.000
_cell.angle_alpha   90.00
_cell.angle_beta   90.00
_cell.angle_gamma   90.00
#
_symmetry.space_group_name_H-M   'P 1'
#
loop_
_entity.id
_entity.type
_entity.pdbx_description
1 polymer ?
#
loop_
_entity_poly.entity_id
_entity_poly.type
_entity_poly.pdbx_seq_one_letter_code
_entity_poly.pdbx_strand_id
1 'polypeptide(L)'
;MAKKVARRFWGVKTLNPNRPAADFANVQQEVLAHLEAADGVRLEVRIEITATTAGGFTEQQVRTVRENAVQLRFEDSGFEES
;
A
#
# COMPACT_ATOMS: atom_id res chain seq x y z
N MET A 1 23.08 -4.38 -32.01
CA MET A 1 22.56 -3.47 -30.95
C MET A 1 22.60 -4.23 -29.63
N ALA A 2 23.16 -3.68 -28.55
CA ALA A 2 23.16 -4.33 -27.24
C ALA A 2 21.75 -4.32 -26.62
N LYS A 3 21.31 -5.44 -26.03
CA LYS A 3 20.00 -5.57 -25.38
C LYS A 3 19.95 -4.65 -24.15
N LYS A 4 18.96 -3.76 -24.07
CA LYS A 4 18.71 -2.96 -22.86
C LYS A 4 18.29 -3.91 -21.72
N VAL A 5 18.97 -3.79 -20.58
CA VAL A 5 18.69 -4.57 -19.36
C VAL A 5 17.84 -3.73 -18.42
N ALA A 6 16.64 -4.20 -18.06
CA ALA A 6 15.80 -3.58 -17.05
C ALA A 6 16.32 -3.93 -15.65
N ARG A 7 16.50 -2.93 -14.79
CA ARG A 7 17.11 -3.09 -13.45
C ARG A 7 16.21 -2.71 -12.29
N ARG A 8 15.11 -2.00 -12.56
CA ARG A 8 14.16 -1.54 -11.53
C ARG A 8 12.76 -1.58 -12.11
N PHE A 9 11.85 -2.21 -11.38
CA PHE A 9 10.42 -2.04 -11.56
C PHE A 9 9.93 -0.94 -10.61
N TRP A 10 8.95 -0.16 -11.06
CA TRP A 10 8.18 0.75 -10.23
C TRP A 10 6.77 0.81 -10.81
N GLY A 11 5.76 0.89 -9.95
CA GLY A 11 4.38 0.91 -10.37
C GLY A 11 3.46 1.31 -9.23
N VAL A 12 2.37 1.99 -9.58
CA VAL A 12 1.30 2.35 -8.65
C VAL A 12 0.00 1.85 -9.25
N LYS A 13 -0.83 1.22 -8.42
CA LYS A 13 -2.19 0.81 -8.78
C LYS A 13 -3.14 1.29 -7.70
N THR A 14 -4.13 2.09 -8.10
CA THR A 14 -5.28 2.38 -7.25
C THR A 14 -6.12 1.11 -7.12
N LEU A 15 -6.30 0.62 -5.89
CA LEU A 15 -7.14 -0.54 -5.61
C LEU A 15 -8.60 -0.13 -5.54
N ASN A 16 -9.50 -1.06 -5.86
CA ASN A 16 -10.93 -0.87 -5.63
C ASN A 16 -11.20 -0.72 -4.13
N PRO A 17 -11.73 0.44 -3.66
CA PRO A 17 -11.92 0.70 -2.24
C PRO A 17 -12.98 -0.22 -1.60
N ASN A 18 -13.88 -0.80 -2.40
CA ASN A 18 -14.89 -1.74 -1.91
C ASN A 18 -14.37 -3.18 -1.83
N ARG A 19 -13.23 -3.49 -2.47
CA ARG A 19 -12.63 -4.84 -2.53
C ARG A 19 -11.09 -4.80 -2.51
N PRO A 20 -10.45 -4.08 -1.58
CA PRO A 20 -9.01 -3.86 -1.62
C PRO A 20 -8.21 -5.17 -1.46
N ALA A 21 -8.69 -6.10 -0.64
CA ALA A 21 -8.03 -7.39 -0.43
C ALA A 21 -7.97 -8.25 -1.69
N ALA A 22 -9.05 -8.30 -2.48
CA ALA A 22 -9.09 -9.08 -3.71
C ALA A 22 -8.19 -8.47 -4.79
N ASP A 23 -8.19 -7.14 -4.92
CA ASP A 23 -7.31 -6.46 -5.86
C ASP A 23 -5.84 -6.61 -5.47
N PHE A 24 -5.52 -6.53 -4.18
CA PHE A 24 -4.15 -6.76 -3.69
C PHE A 24 -3.72 -8.21 -3.91
N ALA A 25 -4.61 -9.19 -3.75
CA ALA A 25 -4.30 -10.59 -4.06
C ALA A 25 -3.92 -10.78 -5.54
N ASN A 26 -4.60 -10.09 -6.45
CA ASN A 26 -4.24 -10.09 -7.87
C ASN A 26 -2.86 -9.44 -8.10
N VAL A 27 -2.54 -8.33 -7.43
CA VAL A 27 -1.20 -7.70 -7.49
C VAL A 27 -0.13 -8.64 -6.95
N GLN A 28 -0.41 -9.36 -5.86
CA GLN A 28 0.50 -10.35 -5.29
C GLN A 28 0.83 -11.45 -6.32
N GLN A 29 -0.19 -12.03 -6.96
CA GLN A 29 -0.01 -13.15 -7.88
C GLN A 29 0.64 -12.73 -9.21
N GLU A 30 0.15 -11.65 -9.80
CA GLU A 30 0.49 -11.27 -11.18
C GLU A 30 1.70 -10.34 -11.28
N VAL A 31 2.18 -9.78 -10.16
CA VAL A 31 3.31 -8.84 -10.15
C VAL A 31 4.33 -9.22 -9.09
N LEU A 32 3.94 -9.24 -7.82
CA LEU A 32 4.91 -9.41 -6.73
C LEU A 32 5.58 -10.78 -6.77
N ALA A 33 4.84 -11.86 -7.00
CA ALA A 33 5.39 -13.21 -7.11
C ALA A 33 6.48 -13.34 -8.19
N HIS A 34 6.31 -12.64 -9.32
CA HIS A 34 7.31 -12.64 -10.39
C HIS A 34 8.54 -11.81 -10.04
N LEU A 35 8.38 -10.69 -9.32
CA LEU A 35 9.50 -9.88 -8.85
C LEU A 35 10.30 -10.61 -7.76
N GLU A 36 9.63 -11.26 -6.81
CA GLU A 36 10.23 -12.05 -5.74
C GLU A 36 11.07 -13.22 -6.27
N ALA A 37 10.66 -13.82 -7.39
CA ALA A 37 11.38 -14.91 -8.03
C ALA A 37 12.67 -14.47 -8.75
N ALA A 38 12.95 -13.17 -8.85
CA ALA A 38 14.17 -12.68 -9.51
C ALA A 38 15.39 -12.71 -8.57
N ASP A 39 16.48 -13.30 -9.05
CA ASP A 39 17.73 -13.43 -8.29
C ASP A 39 18.27 -12.07 -7.82
N GLY A 40 18.53 -11.96 -6.51
CA GLY A 40 19.10 -10.76 -5.90
C GLY A 40 18.16 -9.56 -5.83
N VAL A 41 16.84 -9.74 -6.06
CA VAL A 41 15.86 -8.66 -5.92
C VAL A 41 15.84 -8.12 -4.48
N ARG A 42 15.82 -6.79 -4.36
CA ARG A 42 15.40 -6.12 -3.13
C ARG A 42 14.01 -5.56 -3.38
N LEU A 43 13.00 -6.23 -2.84
CA LEU A 43 11.60 -5.82 -2.99
C LEU A 43 11.17 -4.96 -1.79
N GLU A 44 10.59 -3.81 -2.09
CA GLU A 44 9.92 -2.95 -1.11
C GLU A 44 8.47 -2.75 -1.57
N VAL A 45 7.52 -3.01 -0.68
CA VAL A 45 6.09 -2.81 -0.93
C VAL A 45 5.58 -1.81 0.10
N ARG A 46 5.02 -0.70 -0.38
CA ARG A 46 4.43 0.35 0.47
C ARG A 46 2.93 0.45 0.18
N ILE A 47 2.14 0.63 1.23
CA ILE A 47 0.70 0.90 1.12
C ILE A 47 0.46 2.31 1.64
N GLU A 48 -0.22 3.12 0.83
CA GLU A 48 -0.69 4.45 1.18
C GLU A 48 -2.22 4.41 1.31
N ILE A 49 -2.75 5.01 2.38
CA ILE A 49 -4.19 5.03 2.66
C ILE A 49 -4.63 6.48 2.81
N THR A 50 -5.62 6.89 2.03
CA THR A 50 -6.26 8.21 2.13
C THR A 50 -7.74 8.04 2.34
N ALA A 51 -8.28 8.70 3.36
CA ALA A 51 -9.71 8.72 3.64
C ALA A 51 -10.14 10.12 4.05
N THR A 52 -11.19 10.63 3.39
CA THR A 52 -11.76 11.96 3.66
C THR A 52 -13.26 11.84 3.87
N THR A 53 -13.81 12.67 4.75
CA THR A 53 -15.24 12.74 5.01
C THR A 53 -15.61 14.19 5.31
N ALA A 54 -16.72 14.66 4.73
CA ALA A 54 -17.19 16.03 4.93
C ALA A 54 -17.60 16.32 6.39
N GLY A 55 -18.08 15.31 7.11
CA GLY A 55 -18.51 15.43 8.51
C GLY A 55 -17.41 15.20 9.54
N GLY A 56 -16.17 14.97 9.10
CA GLY A 56 -15.08 14.54 9.98
C GLY A 56 -15.25 13.09 10.46
N PHE A 57 -14.23 12.60 11.17
CA PHE A 57 -14.24 11.31 11.84
C PHE A 57 -14.63 11.49 13.30
N THR A 58 -15.38 10.53 13.85
CA THR A 58 -15.70 10.56 15.29
C THR A 58 -14.45 10.29 16.12
N GLU A 59 -14.42 10.77 17.37
CA GLU A 59 -13.31 10.49 18.29
C GLU A 59 -13.03 8.97 18.43
N GLN A 60 -14.09 8.17 18.47
CA GLN A 60 -13.96 6.71 18.53
C GLN A 60 -13.30 6.13 17.28
N GLN A 61 -13.65 6.63 16.08
CA GLN A 61 -13.03 6.20 14.82
C GLN A 61 -11.55 6.59 14.79
N VAL A 62 -11.23 7.85 15.12
CA VAL A 62 -9.85 8.36 15.17
C VAL A 62 -9.01 7.52 16.13
N ARG A 63 -9.50 7.27 17.35
CA ARG A 63 -8.82 6.44 18.34
C ARG A 63 -8.57 5.03 17.82
N THR A 64 -9.60 4.38 17.29
CA THR A 64 -9.50 3.00 16.75
C THR A 64 -8.45 2.91 15.65
N VAL A 65 -8.45 3.86 14.70
CA VAL A 65 -7.51 3.85 13.58
C VAL A 65 -6.08 4.10 14.06
N ARG A 66 -5.87 5.04 15.00
CA ARG A 66 -4.54 5.31 15.59
C ARG A 66 -3.99 4.08 16.32
N GLU A 67 -4.79 3.43 17.15
CA GLU A 67 -4.39 2.21 17.88
C GLU A 67 -3.99 1.09 16.90
N ASN A 68 -4.77 0.88 15.85
CA ASN A 68 -4.46 -0.10 14.80
C ASN A 68 -3.17 0.25 14.04
N ALA A 69 -2.97 1.53 13.68
CA ALA A 69 -1.78 1.97 12.96
C ALA A 69 -0.50 1.72 13.79
N VAL A 70 -0.54 1.98 15.11
CA VAL A 70 0.55 1.64 16.03
C VAL A 70 0.77 0.13 16.10
N GLN A 71 -0.30 -0.66 16.28
CA GLN A 71 -0.20 -2.12 16.36
C GLN A 71 0.39 -2.73 15.07
N LEU A 72 -0.01 -2.21 13.91
CA LEU A 72 0.46 -2.62 12.59
C LEU A 72 1.79 -1.96 12.19
N ARG A 73 2.38 -1.14 13.06
CA ARG A 73 3.70 -0.48 12.87
C ARG A 73 3.77 0.33 11.59
N PHE A 74 2.75 1.14 11.32
CA PHE A 74 2.82 2.13 10.25
C PHE A 74 4.04 3.03 10.49
N GLU A 75 4.85 3.22 9.44
CA GLU A 75 6.03 4.09 9.50
C GLU A 75 5.64 5.55 9.72
N ASP A 76 4.54 5.97 9.10
CA ASP A 76 3.94 7.29 9.25
C ASP A 76 2.41 7.14 9.15
N SER A 77 1.68 7.83 10.03
CA SER A 77 0.21 7.83 10.06
C SER A 77 -0.31 9.00 10.90
N GLY A 78 -1.42 9.59 10.49
CA GLY A 78 -2.01 10.73 11.18
C GLY A 78 -3.40 11.06 10.69
N PHE A 79 -4.07 11.93 11.44
CA PHE A 79 -5.26 12.64 10.99
C PHE A 79 -4.89 14.11 10.97
N GLU A 80 -5.20 14.78 9.86
CA GLU A 80 -5.02 16.22 9.75
C GLU A 80 -6.24 16.93 10.34
N GLU A 81 -6.00 17.95 11.15
CA GLU A 81 -7.03 18.90 11.56
C GLU A 81 -7.13 19.96 10.46
N SER A 82 -8.34 20.19 9.97
CA SER A 82 -8.65 21.17 8.93
C SER A 82 -8.59 22.60 9.44
#